data_AF-A0A7C3XQM2-F1
#
_entry.id   AF-A0A7C3XQM2-F1
#
_cell.length_a   1.000
_cell.length_b   1.000
_cell.length_c   1.000
_cell.angle_alpha   90.00
_cell.angle_beta   90.00
_cell.angle_gamma   90.00
#
_symmetry.space_group_name_H-M   'P 1'
#
loop_
_entity.id
_entity.type
_entity.pdbx_description
1 polymer ?
#
loop_
_entity_poly.entity_id
_entity_poly.type
_entity_poly.pdbx_seq_one_letter_code
_entity_poly.pdbx_strand_id
1 'polypeptide(L)'
;MTIDYLDFVETPFYLWLFVPICSLYPFLLALNYLIYLRRRIFSQILLNFTAVGIVSYGIMAFIFYPLYMYEHGFSWYEFGNIFWVLLYGSQIFVIWKHLRRISWTWYTLILTYFIAKDFLDRFSVTYSYQRYGLLSFDLQNILFAVVLILHVSVVFMIGRFSIYK
;
A
#
# COMPACT_ATOMS: atom_id res chain seq x y z
N MET A 1 11.65 18.12 -0.72
CA MET A 1 12.27 16.80 -0.99
C MET A 1 12.12 16.51 -2.46
N THR A 2 13.15 16.77 -3.25
CA THR A 2 13.32 16.18 -4.59
C THR A 2 13.70 14.73 -4.36
N ILE A 3 12.76 13.81 -4.53
CA ILE A 3 13.12 12.41 -4.72
C ILE A 3 13.53 12.35 -6.20
N ASP A 4 14.84 12.36 -6.40
CA ASP A 4 15.48 12.63 -7.67
C ASP A 4 15.19 11.50 -8.66
N TYR A 5 14.71 11.89 -9.84
CA TYR A 5 14.50 11.05 -11.03
C TYR A 5 15.62 10.01 -11.28
N LEU A 6 16.83 10.29 -10.81
CA LEU A 6 17.99 9.39 -10.80
C LEU A 6 17.71 8.04 -10.11
N ASP A 7 17.18 8.02 -8.88
CA ASP A 7 16.88 6.78 -8.16
C ASP A 7 15.87 5.90 -8.94
N PHE A 8 14.96 6.54 -9.69
CA PHE A 8 13.99 5.83 -10.55
C PHE A 8 14.64 5.24 -11.79
N VAL A 9 15.49 6.01 -12.48
CA VAL A 9 16.20 5.57 -13.70
C VAL A 9 17.22 4.47 -13.39
N GLU A 10 17.85 4.50 -12.21
CA GLU A 10 18.80 3.48 -11.75
C GLU A 10 18.12 2.18 -11.32
N THR A 11 16.83 2.23 -10.98
CA THR A 11 16.08 1.02 -10.65
C THR A 11 15.92 0.15 -11.90
N PRO A 12 16.31 -1.14 -11.89
CA PRO A 12 16.10 -2.03 -13.03
C PRO A 12 14.64 -2.09 -13.49
N PHE A 13 14.40 -2.07 -14.80
CA PHE A 13 13.06 -1.95 -15.39
C PHE A 13 12.06 -3.00 -14.89
N TYR A 14 12.53 -4.21 -14.58
CA TYR A 14 11.69 -5.30 -14.09
C TYR A 14 11.19 -5.08 -12.65
N LEU A 15 11.83 -4.19 -11.88
CA LEU A 15 11.41 -3.80 -10.54
C LEU A 15 10.41 -2.65 -10.54
N TRP A 16 10.25 -1.93 -11.67
CA TRP A 16 9.38 -0.75 -11.75
C TRP A 16 7.92 -1.03 -11.38
N LEU A 17 7.45 -2.27 -11.52
CA LEU A 17 6.10 -2.66 -11.09
C LEU A 17 5.89 -2.55 -9.57
N PHE A 18 6.97 -2.55 -8.79
CA PHE A 18 6.96 -2.51 -7.33
C PHE A 18 7.33 -1.13 -6.76
N VAL A 19 7.84 -0.21 -7.59
CA VAL A 19 8.40 1.08 -7.18
C VAL A 19 7.34 2.17 -6.88
N PRO A 20 6.38 2.47 -7.76
CA PRO A 20 5.56 3.68 -7.63
C PRO A 20 4.30 3.41 -6.81
N ILE A 21 4.39 3.07 -5.53
CA ILE A 21 3.20 2.60 -4.81
C ILE A 21 2.32 3.70 -4.26
N CYS A 22 2.91 4.76 -3.70
CA CYS A 22 2.15 5.96 -3.30
C CYS A 22 1.43 6.59 -4.51
N SER A 23 1.96 6.41 -5.72
CA SER A 23 1.36 6.88 -6.97
C SER A 23 0.42 5.85 -7.62
N LEU A 24 0.68 4.54 -7.43
CA LEU A 24 -0.14 3.47 -7.98
C LEU A 24 -1.53 3.44 -7.34
N TYR A 25 -1.66 3.72 -6.05
CA TYR A 25 -2.99 3.69 -5.41
C TYR A 25 -3.96 4.76 -5.90
N PRO A 26 -3.59 6.05 -5.98
CA PRO A 26 -4.43 7.05 -6.64
C PRO A 26 -4.80 6.62 -8.06
N PHE A 27 -3.88 6.01 -8.80
CA PHE A 27 -4.17 5.49 -10.14
C PHE A 27 -5.18 4.33 -10.14
N LEU A 28 -5.01 3.34 -9.26
CA LEU A 28 -5.93 2.20 -9.13
C LEU A 28 -7.33 2.66 -8.67
N LEU A 29 -7.39 3.62 -7.75
CA LEU A 29 -8.63 4.26 -7.33
C LEU A 29 -9.29 5.01 -8.48
N ALA A 30 -8.53 5.83 -9.21
CA ALA A 30 -9.01 6.54 -10.39
C ALA A 30 -9.51 5.58 -11.47
N LEU A 31 -8.83 4.45 -11.68
CA LEU A 31 -9.23 3.42 -12.62
C LEU A 31 -10.55 2.76 -12.20
N ASN A 32 -10.70 2.38 -10.93
CA ASN A 32 -11.96 1.86 -10.40
C ASN A 32 -13.09 2.89 -10.51
N TYR A 33 -12.81 4.16 -10.23
CA TYR A 33 -13.78 5.25 -10.39
C TYR A 33 -14.18 5.47 -11.85
N LEU A 34 -13.24 5.38 -12.80
CA LEU A 34 -13.55 5.45 -14.23
C LEU A 34 -14.43 4.27 -14.68
N ILE A 35 -14.14 3.05 -14.20
CA ILE A 35 -14.97 1.87 -14.45
C ILE A 35 -16.40 2.10 -13.91
N TYR A 36 -16.50 2.66 -12.70
CA TYR A 36 -17.77 3.03 -12.07
C TYR A 36 -18.56 4.04 -12.93
N LEU A 37 -17.93 5.14 -13.35
CA LEU A 37 -18.55 6.17 -14.19
C LEU A 37 -19.02 5.60 -15.53
N ARG A 38 -18.23 4.68 -16.13
CA ARG A 38 -18.57 4.01 -17.39
C ARG A 38 -19.59 2.88 -17.22
N ARG A 39 -20.14 2.66 -16.02
CA ARG A 39 -21.09 1.58 -15.68
C ARG A 39 -20.63 0.19 -16.17
N ARG A 40 -19.32 -0.05 -16.17
CA ARG A 40 -18.75 -1.33 -16.60
C ARG A 40 -18.66 -2.31 -15.43
N ILE A 41 -18.57 -3.60 -15.76
CA ILE A 41 -18.34 -4.66 -14.78
C ILE A 41 -16.94 -4.47 -14.17
N PHE A 42 -16.87 -4.46 -12.85
CA PHE A 42 -15.59 -4.39 -12.15
C PHE A 42 -14.82 -5.70 -12.27
N SER A 43 -13.53 -5.61 -12.60
CA SER A 43 -12.61 -6.73 -12.39
C SER A 43 -12.45 -6.97 -10.89
N GLN A 44 -12.88 -8.15 -10.42
CA GLN A 44 -12.79 -8.49 -9.00
C GLN A 44 -11.35 -8.61 -8.51
N ILE A 45 -10.42 -8.99 -9.40
CA ILE A 45 -8.98 -9.02 -9.10
C ILE A 45 -8.50 -7.59 -8.84
N LEU A 46 -8.83 -6.64 -9.72
CA LEU A 46 -8.45 -5.24 -9.57
C LEU A 46 -9.04 -4.62 -8.28
N LEU A 47 -10.32 -4.88 -8.01
CA LEU A 47 -10.98 -4.38 -6.81
C LEU A 47 -10.35 -4.91 -5.53
N ASN A 48 -10.14 -6.24 -5.44
CA ASN A 48 -9.53 -6.85 -4.26
C ASN A 48 -8.07 -6.42 -4.09
N PHE A 49 -7.30 -6.32 -5.18
CA PHE A 49 -5.92 -5.80 -5.15
C PHE A 49 -5.89 -4.36 -4.61
N THR A 50 -6.76 -3.50 -5.14
CA THR A 50 -6.91 -2.10 -4.71
C THR A 50 -7.32 -2.04 -3.23
N ALA A 51 -8.26 -2.89 -2.80
CA ALA A 51 -8.74 -2.92 -1.43
C ALA A 51 -7.68 -3.35 -0.43
N VAL A 52 -6.98 -4.46 -0.69
CA VAL A 52 -5.88 -4.95 0.17
C VAL A 52 -4.78 -3.89 0.26
N GLY A 53 -4.43 -3.29 -0.86
CA GLY A 53 -3.40 -2.27 -0.90
C GLY A 53 -3.80 -1.02 -0.10
N ILE A 54 -4.96 -0.44 -0.35
CA ILE A 54 -5.38 0.77 0.39
C ILE A 54 -5.46 0.52 1.90
N VAL A 55 -6.04 -0.60 2.33
CA VAL A 55 -6.17 -0.92 3.77
C VAL A 55 -4.79 -1.12 4.39
N SER A 56 -3.93 -1.93 3.77
CA SER A 56 -2.58 -2.19 4.29
C SER A 56 -1.80 -0.88 4.42
N TYR A 57 -1.83 -0.03 3.40
CA TYR A 57 -1.04 1.21 3.39
C TYR A 57 -1.62 2.30 4.26
N GLY A 58 -2.95 2.35 4.40
CA GLY A 58 -3.62 3.19 5.40
C GLY A 58 -3.14 2.88 6.81
N ILE A 59 -3.11 1.59 7.16
CA ILE A 59 -2.61 1.15 8.47
C ILE A 59 -1.11 1.43 8.60
N MET A 60 -0.31 1.17 7.55
CA MET A 60 1.12 1.45 7.56
C MET A 60 1.42 2.93 7.82
N ALA A 61 0.69 3.85 7.18
CA ALA A 61 0.85 5.29 7.41
C ALA A 61 0.60 5.68 8.87
N PHE A 62 -0.39 5.05 9.52
CA PHE A 62 -0.68 5.26 10.94
C PHE A 62 0.37 4.72 11.90
N ILE A 63 1.21 3.78 11.46
CA ILE A 63 2.28 3.23 12.30
C ILE A 63 3.57 4.00 12.02
N PHE A 64 3.91 4.15 10.74
CA PHE A 64 5.17 4.72 10.30
C PHE A 64 5.31 6.20 10.65
N TYR A 65 4.37 7.05 10.21
CA TYR A 65 4.53 8.49 10.35
C TYR A 65 4.51 8.95 11.81
N PRO A 66 3.66 8.39 12.71
CA PRO A 66 3.76 8.68 14.14
C PRO A 66 5.09 8.22 14.75
N LEU A 67 5.60 7.03 14.38
CA LEU A 67 6.90 6.55 14.86
C LEU A 67 8.04 7.46 14.39
N TYR A 68 8.00 7.88 13.12
CA TYR A 68 8.97 8.82 12.58
C TYR A 68 8.96 10.16 13.33
N MET A 69 7.77 10.73 13.56
CA MET A 69 7.63 11.99 14.32
C MET A 69 7.99 11.84 15.79
N TYR A 70 7.91 10.63 16.36
CA TYR A 70 8.39 10.36 17.71
C TYR A 70 9.93 10.45 17.79
N GLU A 71 10.66 9.95 16.80
CA GLU A 71 12.13 10.00 16.78
C GLU A 71 12.69 11.37 16.35
N HIS A 72 12.05 12.03 15.39
CA HIS A 72 12.59 13.23 14.72
C HIS A 72 11.87 14.54 15.10
N GLY A 73 10.85 14.45 15.96
CA GLY A 73 9.96 15.56 16.30
C GLY A 73 8.81 15.72 15.31
N PHE A 74 7.83 16.54 15.70
CA PHE A 74 6.63 16.74 14.90
C PHE A 74 6.93 17.45 13.57
N SER A 75 6.38 16.91 12.48
CA SER A 75 6.51 17.46 11.12
C SER A 75 5.14 17.62 10.48
N TRP A 76 4.77 18.86 10.13
CA TRP A 76 3.54 19.15 9.40
C TRP A 76 3.44 18.43 8.06
N TYR A 77 4.59 18.22 7.40
CA TYR A 77 4.65 17.50 6.13
C TYR A 77 4.23 16.03 6.32
N GLU A 78 4.78 15.35 7.33
CA GLU A 78 4.44 13.94 7.59
C GLU A 78 3.02 13.77 8.15
N PHE A 79 2.58 14.71 8.98
CA PHE A 79 1.18 14.76 9.41
C PHE A 79 0.22 14.93 8.21
N GLY A 80 0.58 15.80 7.26
CA GLY A 80 -0.16 15.97 6.00
C GLY A 80 -0.19 14.68 5.17
N ASN A 81 0.91 13.92 5.14
CA ASN A 81 0.94 12.64 4.44
C ASN A 81 -0.02 11.61 5.06
N ILE A 82 -0.13 11.53 6.39
CA ILE A 82 -1.15 10.69 7.06
C ILE A 82 -2.54 11.06 6.55
N PHE A 83 -2.86 12.36 6.53
CA PHE A 83 -4.16 12.84 6.07
C PHE A 83 -4.43 12.49 4.60
N TRP A 84 -3.43 12.64 3.73
CA TRP A 84 -3.55 12.25 2.32
C TRP A 84 -3.81 10.76 2.15
N VAL A 85 -3.04 9.91 2.83
CA VAL A 85 -3.24 8.46 2.78
C VAL A 85 -4.62 8.08 3.33
N LEU A 86 -5.10 8.76 4.37
CA LEU A 86 -6.45 8.57 4.90
C LEU A 86 -7.54 8.97 3.93
N LEU A 87 -7.36 10.08 3.20
CA LEU A 87 -8.29 10.51 2.17
C LEU A 87 -8.44 9.43 1.11
N TYR A 88 -7.34 8.91 0.56
CA TYR A 88 -7.37 7.79 -0.40
C TYR A 88 -7.90 6.51 0.25
N GLY A 89 -7.54 6.28 1.52
CA GLY A 89 -8.08 5.27 2.42
C GLY A 89 -9.59 5.22 2.40
N SER A 90 -10.22 6.37 2.65
CA SER A 90 -11.67 6.51 2.72
C SER A 90 -12.38 6.22 1.38
N GLN A 91 -11.70 6.41 0.24
CA GLN A 91 -12.28 6.11 -1.06
C GLN A 91 -12.56 4.61 -1.24
N ILE A 92 -11.95 3.75 -0.42
CA ILE A 92 -12.28 2.32 -0.42
C ILE A 92 -13.75 2.06 -0.10
N PHE A 93 -14.40 2.89 0.71
CA PHE A 93 -15.81 2.71 1.08
C PHE A 93 -16.74 2.76 -0.14
N VAL A 94 -16.36 3.49 -1.18
CA VAL A 94 -17.11 3.56 -2.45
C VAL A 94 -17.11 2.22 -3.16
N ILE A 95 -15.96 1.54 -3.19
CA ILE A 95 -15.78 0.27 -3.88
C ILE A 95 -16.05 -0.96 -3.01
N TRP A 96 -16.07 -0.80 -1.67
CA TRP A 96 -16.23 -1.88 -0.70
C TRP A 96 -17.51 -2.68 -0.94
N LYS A 97 -18.59 -2.00 -1.31
CA LYS A 97 -19.88 -2.66 -1.61
C LYS A 97 -19.85 -3.56 -2.85
N HIS A 98 -18.84 -3.41 -3.72
CA HIS A 98 -18.67 -4.14 -4.96
C HIS A 98 -17.64 -5.27 -4.88
N LEU A 99 -16.96 -5.42 -3.74
CA LEU A 99 -16.02 -6.50 -3.49
C LEU A 99 -16.76 -7.84 -3.43
N ARG A 100 -16.29 -8.79 -4.25
CA ARG A 100 -16.68 -10.19 -4.21
C ARG A 100 -15.46 -11.07 -3.98
N ARG A 101 -15.71 -12.27 -3.47
CA ARG A 101 -14.66 -13.26 -3.25
C ARG A 101 -14.01 -13.66 -4.57
N ILE A 102 -12.69 -13.71 -4.55
CA ILE A 102 -11.89 -14.35 -5.58
C ILE A 102 -11.26 -15.63 -5.03
N SER A 103 -10.69 -16.47 -5.92
CA SER A 103 -10.03 -17.68 -5.48
C SER A 103 -8.84 -17.36 -4.56
N TRP A 104 -8.52 -18.28 -3.64
CA TRP A 104 -7.36 -18.13 -2.76
C TRP A 104 -6.05 -17.99 -3.53
N THR A 105 -5.95 -18.58 -4.72
CA THR A 105 -4.81 -18.37 -5.63
C THR A 105 -4.55 -16.89 -5.88
N TRP A 106 -5.61 -16.10 -6.14
CA TRP A 106 -5.46 -14.66 -6.35
C TRP A 106 -5.08 -13.92 -5.07
N TYR A 107 -5.65 -14.29 -3.91
CA TYR A 107 -5.23 -13.71 -2.64
C TYR A 107 -3.76 -14.00 -2.33
N THR A 108 -3.28 -15.21 -2.62
CA THR A 108 -1.86 -15.56 -2.51
C THR A 108 -1.01 -14.71 -3.44
N LEU A 109 -1.42 -14.51 -4.70
CA LEU A 109 -0.69 -13.64 -5.64
C LEU A 109 -0.62 -12.19 -5.15
N ILE A 110 -1.75 -11.65 -4.65
CA ILE A 110 -1.81 -10.31 -4.05
C ILE A 110 -0.86 -10.21 -2.85
N LEU A 111 -0.89 -11.20 -1.96
CA LEU A 111 -0.02 -11.24 -0.78
C LEU A 111 1.46 -11.31 -1.18
N THR A 112 1.81 -12.20 -2.10
CA THR A 112 3.18 -12.36 -2.61
C THR A 112 3.67 -11.06 -3.24
N TYR A 113 2.82 -10.34 -3.99
CA TYR A 113 3.15 -9.04 -4.53
C TYR A 113 3.53 -8.03 -3.42
N PHE A 114 2.72 -7.93 -2.37
CA PHE A 114 2.99 -7.00 -1.27
C PHE A 114 4.26 -7.36 -0.48
N ILE A 115 4.46 -8.65 -0.19
CA ILE A 115 5.67 -9.12 0.50
C ILE A 115 6.92 -8.86 -0.34
N ALA A 116 6.90 -9.22 -1.62
CA ALA A 116 8.03 -9.00 -2.53
C ALA A 116 8.38 -7.51 -2.59
N LYS A 117 7.36 -6.67 -2.59
CA LYS A 117 7.55 -5.24 -2.58
C LYS A 117 8.10 -4.71 -1.24
N ASP A 118 7.59 -5.14 -0.10
CA ASP A 118 8.11 -4.65 1.19
C ASP A 118 9.57 -5.08 1.37
N PHE A 119 9.91 -6.26 0.86
CA PHE A 119 11.28 -6.70 0.76
C PHE A 119 12.11 -5.75 -0.11
N LEU A 120 11.64 -5.41 -1.32
CA LEU A 120 12.33 -4.45 -2.19
C LEU A 120 12.48 -3.07 -1.52
N ASP A 121 11.46 -2.56 -0.85
CA ASP A 121 11.51 -1.29 -0.14
C ASP A 121 12.54 -1.27 0.99
N ARG A 122 12.64 -2.39 1.72
CA ARG A 122 13.62 -2.56 2.80
C ARG A 122 15.05 -2.61 2.28
N PHE A 123 15.28 -3.33 1.19
CA PHE A 123 16.63 -3.69 0.74
C PHE A 123 17.15 -2.86 -0.44
N SER A 124 16.28 -2.18 -1.17
CA SER A 124 16.63 -1.45 -2.41
C SER A 124 16.61 0.08 -2.25
N VAL A 125 16.38 0.60 -1.03
CA VAL A 125 16.31 2.05 -0.72
C VAL A 125 15.31 2.80 -1.64
N THR A 126 14.31 2.11 -2.17
CA THR A 126 13.28 2.68 -3.05
C THR A 126 12.19 3.38 -2.25
N TYR A 127 11.75 4.55 -2.77
CA TYR A 127 10.51 5.35 -2.56
C TYR A 127 9.56 5.05 -1.38
N SER A 128 10.07 4.60 -0.23
CA SER A 128 9.25 4.01 0.81
C SER A 128 9.51 4.55 2.20
N TYR A 129 8.53 4.29 3.06
CA TYR A 129 8.58 4.47 4.50
C TYR A 129 9.74 3.70 5.17
N GLN A 130 10.33 2.71 4.51
CA GLN A 130 11.42 1.91 5.07
C GLN A 130 12.81 2.34 4.56
N ARG A 131 12.91 3.55 3.96
CA ARG A 131 14.17 4.09 3.45
C ARG A 131 15.25 4.10 4.53
N TYR A 132 16.45 3.69 4.14
CA TYR A 132 17.65 3.71 4.98
C TYR A 132 17.90 5.12 5.54
N GLY A 133 18.21 5.20 6.84
CA GLY A 133 18.51 6.46 7.54
C GLY A 133 17.31 7.25 8.08
N LEU A 134 16.07 6.81 7.87
CA LEU A 134 14.88 7.45 8.46
C LEU A 134 14.51 6.94 9.86
N LEU A 135 14.90 5.72 10.21
CA LEU A 135 14.64 5.08 11.50
C LEU A 135 15.86 4.25 11.88
N SER A 136 16.06 3.99 13.17
CA SER A 136 17.09 3.05 13.64
C SER A 136 16.91 1.65 13.03
N PHE A 137 18.01 0.90 12.85
CA PHE A 137 17.99 -0.42 12.20
C PHE A 137 17.00 -1.40 12.87
N ASP A 138 16.96 -1.40 14.20
CA ASP A 138 16.07 -2.25 14.99
C ASP A 138 14.60 -1.90 14.76
N LEU A 139 14.26 -0.60 14.78
CA LEU A 139 12.90 -0.14 14.50
C LEU A 139 12.47 -0.44 13.07
N GLN A 140 13.37 -0.34 12.09
CA GLN A 140 13.07 -0.72 10.71
C GLN A 140 12.73 -2.20 10.60
N ASN A 141 13.41 -3.09 11.32
CA ASN A 141 13.11 -4.52 11.32
C ASN A 141 11.78 -4.83 12.02
N ILE A 142 11.50 -4.16 13.14
CA ILE A 142 10.22 -4.27 13.83
C ILE A 142 9.09 -3.79 12.91
N LEU A 143 9.25 -2.63 12.28
CA LEU A 143 8.27 -2.09 11.34
C LEU A 143 8.07 -3.05 10.16
N PHE A 144 9.13 -3.60 9.58
CA PHE A 144 9.03 -4.59 8.51
C PHE A 144 8.23 -5.83 8.94
N ALA A 145 8.51 -6.39 10.12
CA ALA A 145 7.77 -7.53 10.65
C ALA A 145 6.27 -7.19 10.88
N VAL A 146 5.99 -6.02 11.46
CA VAL A 146 4.61 -5.54 11.68
C VAL A 146 3.87 -5.40 10.35
N VAL A 147 4.51 -4.82 9.34
CA VAL A 147 3.96 -4.64 8.00
C VAL A 147 3.62 -5.98 7.35
N LEU A 148 4.50 -6.98 7.45
CA LEU A 148 4.22 -8.33 6.94
C LEU A 148 2.99 -8.96 7.62
N ILE A 149 2.91 -8.86 8.95
CA ILE A 149 1.77 -9.36 9.73
C ILE A 149 0.47 -8.66 9.31
N LEU A 150 0.53 -7.35 9.07
CA LEU A 150 -0.62 -6.58 8.61
C LEU A 150 -1.10 -7.01 7.23
N HIS A 151 -0.19 -7.16 6.26
CA HIS A 151 -0.55 -7.63 4.91
C HIS A 151 -1.24 -8.99 4.96
N VAL A 152 -0.70 -9.94 5.72
CA VAL A 152 -1.32 -11.25 5.94
C VAL A 152 -2.72 -11.08 6.55
N SER A 153 -2.84 -10.29 7.62
CA SER A 153 -4.10 -10.08 8.33
C SER A 153 -5.17 -9.44 7.43
N VAL A 154 -4.81 -8.43 6.63
CA VAL A 154 -5.71 -7.73 5.72
C VAL A 154 -6.18 -8.65 4.60
N VAL A 155 -5.28 -9.45 4.01
CA VAL A 155 -5.65 -10.43 2.98
C VAL A 155 -6.64 -11.46 3.53
N PHE A 156 -6.38 -12.00 4.73
CA PHE A 156 -7.31 -12.93 5.38
C PHE A 156 -8.66 -12.28 5.70
N MET A 157 -8.65 -11.05 6.20
CA MET A 157 -9.85 -10.30 6.54
C MET A 157 -10.72 -10.06 5.29
N ILE A 158 -10.15 -9.49 4.23
CA ILE A 158 -10.86 -9.23 2.97
C ILE A 158 -11.34 -10.54 2.34
N GLY A 159 -10.50 -11.59 2.37
CA GLY A 159 -10.85 -12.92 1.88
C GLY A 159 -12.02 -13.57 2.62
N ARG A 160 -12.18 -13.33 3.93
CA ARG A 160 -13.32 -13.79 4.74
C ARG A 160 -14.58 -12.95 4.55
N PHE A 161 -14.48 -11.62 4.57
CA PHE A 161 -15.66 -10.75 4.46
C PHE A 161 -16.37 -10.87 3.11
N SER A 162 -15.63 -11.25 2.06
CA SER A 162 -16.17 -11.54 0.74
C SER A 162 -17.07 -12.80 0.68
N ILE A 163 -17.20 -13.58 1.76
CA ILE A 163 -18.02 -14.82 1.82
C ILE A 163 -19.51 -14.52 2.11
N TYR A 164 -19.81 -13.37 2.72
CA TYR A 164 -21.13 -13.09 3.30
C TYR A 164 -22.03 -12.20 2.44
N LYS A 165 -21.78 -12.11 1.12
CA LYS A 165 -22.61 -11.36 0.17
C LYS A 165 -22.91 -12.14 -1.09
#